data_AF-A0A0K2D1P4-F1
#
_entry.id   AF-A0A0K2D1P4-F1
#
_cell.length_a   1.000
_cell.length_b   1.000
_cell.length_c   1.000
_cell.angle_alpha   90.00
_cell.angle_beta   90.00
_cell.angle_gamma   90.00
#
_symmetry.space_group_name_H-M   'P 1'
#
loop_
_entity.id
_entity.type
_entity.pdbx_description
1 polymer ?
#
loop_
_entity_poly.entity_id
_entity_poly.type
_entity_poly.pdbx_seq_one_letter_code
_entity_poly.pdbx_strand_id
1 'polypeptide(L)' 'LCGAVCWLDAKATNELDPSGPCQIVPKSRPIDERLGSYVDVNEAVSQYSHGALESVTLYSIMEDPMTSCGC' A
#
# COMPACT_ATOMS: atom_id res chain seq x y z
N LEU A 1 -8.90 6.95 5.46
CA LEU A 1 -8.48 5.68 6.07
C LEU A 1 -9.46 5.32 7.19
N CYS A 2 -10.15 4.18 7.09
CA CYS A 2 -11.37 3.91 7.86
C CYS A 2 -11.18 3.26 9.25
N GLY A 3 -10.01 2.72 9.56
CA GLY A 3 -9.76 1.99 10.82
C GLY A 3 -10.46 0.63 10.97
N ALA A 4 -11.19 0.17 9.95
CA ALA A 4 -11.97 -1.08 10.00
C ALA A 4 -11.31 -2.28 9.31
N VAL A 5 -10.16 -2.08 8.64
CA VAL A 5 -9.43 -3.14 7.94
C VAL A 5 -8.03 -3.23 8.54
N CYS A 6 -7.75 -4.29 9.27
CA CYS A 6 -6.40 -4.61 9.71
C CYS A 6 -5.68 -5.51 8.69
N TRP A 7 -4.39 -5.78 8.90
CA TRP A 7 -3.61 -6.63 8.00
C TRP A 7 -4.16 -8.05 7.88
N LEU A 8 -4.65 -8.62 8.99
CA LEU A 8 -5.24 -9.96 9.00
C LEU A 8 -6.56 -10.00 8.20
N ASP A 9 -7.36 -8.95 8.26
CA ASP A 9 -8.60 -8.85 7.48
C ASP A 9 -8.30 -8.74 5.98
N ALA A 10 -7.31 -7.91 5.60
CA ALA A 10 -6.90 -7.78 4.21
C ALA A 10 -6.34 -9.11 3.65
N LYS A 11 -5.56 -9.84 4.46
CA LYS A 11 -5.06 -11.16 4.10
C LYS A 11 -6.22 -12.15 3.89
N ALA A 12 -7.14 -12.25 4.86
CA ALA A 12 -8.29 -13.14 4.74
C ALA A 12 -9.17 -12.79 3.53
N THR A 13 -9.34 -11.50 3.23
CA THR A 13 -10.09 -11.03 2.07
C THR A 13 -9.46 -11.51 0.76
N ASN A 14 -8.13 -11.46 0.62
CA ASN A 14 -7.44 -11.99 -0.55
C ASN A 14 -7.53 -13.53 -0.65
N GLU A 15 -7.46 -14.24 0.48
CA GLU A 15 -7.65 -15.70 0.52
C GLU A 15 -9.07 -16.13 0.13
N LEU A 16 -10.08 -15.30 0.43
CA LEU A 16 -11.48 -15.53 0.03
C LEU A 16 -11.72 -15.24 -1.46
N ASP A 17 -11.18 -14.13 -1.98
CA ASP A 17 -11.25 -13.77 -3.40
C ASP A 17 -9.92 -13.16 -3.88
N PRO A 18 -9.09 -13.92 -4.61
CA PRO A 18 -7.84 -13.43 -5.17
C PRO A 18 -8.01 -12.30 -6.21
N SER A 19 -9.18 -12.20 -6.85
CA SER A 19 -9.49 -11.10 -7.80
C SER A 19 -10.14 -9.89 -7.12
N GLY A 20 -10.30 -9.96 -5.80
CA GLY A 20 -10.95 -8.93 -5.00
C GLY A 20 -10.11 -7.68 -4.75
N PRO A 21 -10.54 -6.81 -3.82
CA PRO A 21 -9.93 -5.50 -3.61
C PRO A 21 -8.58 -5.56 -2.87
N CYS A 22 -8.29 -6.63 -2.13
CA CYS A 22 -7.04 -6.78 -1.39
C CYS A 22 -6.07 -7.62 -2.21
N GLN A 23 -4.89 -7.05 -2.50
CA GLN A 23 -3.86 -7.67 -3.31
C GLN A 23 -2.55 -7.80 -2.53
N ILE A 24 -1.75 -8.82 -2.85
CA ILE A 24 -0.47 -9.07 -2.19
C ILE A 24 0.57 -8.11 -2.75
N VAL A 25 1.21 -7.35 -1.85
CA VAL A 25 2.36 -6.50 -2.17
C VAL A 25 3.57 -7.03 -1.40
N PRO A 26 4.58 -7.61 -2.08
CA PRO A 26 5.81 -8.02 -1.41
C PRO A 26 6.58 -6.80 -0.89
N LYS A 27 7.45 -6.98 0.10
CA LYS A 27 8.35 -5.94 0.63
C LYS A 27 9.80 -6.43 0.62
N SER A 28 10.26 -6.91 -0.52
CA SER A 28 11.57 -7.55 -0.67
C SER A 28 12.66 -6.58 -1.14
N ARG A 29 12.29 -5.45 -1.75
CA ARG A 29 13.22 -4.44 -2.30
C ARG A 29 13.12 -3.10 -1.55
N PRO A 30 13.76 -2.95 -0.37
CA PRO A 30 13.78 -1.69 0.36
C PRO A 30 14.59 -0.62 -0.38
N ILE A 31 14.10 0.63 -0.35
CA ILE A 31 14.82 1.83 -0.82
C ILE A 31 15.35 2.59 0.40
N ASP A 32 14.47 2.91 1.36
CA ASP A 32 14.80 3.48 2.66
C ASP A 32 13.85 2.89 3.72
N GLU A 33 14.38 2.04 4.59
CA GLU A 33 13.61 1.38 5.65
C GLU A 33 13.14 2.36 6.74
N ARG A 34 13.84 3.48 6.96
CA ARG A 34 13.44 4.49 7.95
C ARG A 34 12.16 5.20 7.53
N LEU A 35 12.04 5.51 6.24
CA LEU A 35 10.82 6.07 5.66
C LEU A 35 9.77 4.99 5.37
N GLY A 36 10.21 3.73 5.30
CA GLY A 36 9.38 2.62 4.85
C GLY A 36 9.09 2.70 3.34
N SER A 37 10.07 3.13 2.55
CA SER A 37 9.98 3.19 1.09
C SER A 37 10.51 1.89 0.47
N TYR A 38 9.74 1.31 -0.45
CA TYR A 38 10.04 0.03 -1.11
C TYR A 38 9.68 0.11 -2.59
N VAL A 39 10.50 -0.49 -3.45
CA VAL A 39 10.24 -0.54 -4.91
C VAL A 39 8.93 -1.28 -5.19
N ASP A 40 8.72 -2.41 -4.53
CA ASP A 40 7.51 -3.23 -4.68
C ASP A 40 6.22 -2.47 -4.34
N VAL A 41 6.28 -1.62 -3.32
CA VAL A 41 5.13 -0.82 -2.87
C VAL A 41 4.85 0.31 -3.87
N ASN A 42 5.90 0.99 -4.36
CA ASN A 42 5.76 2.04 -5.35
C ASN A 42 5.19 1.51 -6.68
N GLU A 43 5.65 0.34 -7.13
CA GLU A 43 5.10 -0.35 -8.32
C GLU A 43 3.60 -0.65 -8.15
N ALA A 44 3.20 -1.20 -6.99
CA ALA A 44 1.80 -1.48 -6.68
C ALA A 44 0.95 -0.19 -6.61
N VAL A 45 1.46 0.86 -5.96
CA VAL A 45 0.77 2.16 -5.87
C VAL A 45 0.57 2.77 -7.26
N SER A 46 1.59 2.75 -8.11
CA SER A 46 1.49 3.23 -9.48
C SER A 46 0.46 2.45 -10.29
N GLN A 47 0.50 1.12 -10.20
CA GLN A 47 -0.46 0.26 -10.89
C GLN A 47 -1.90 0.51 -10.45
N TYR A 48 -2.18 0.46 -9.13
CA TYR A 48 -3.56 0.53 -8.62
C TYR A 48 -4.13 1.95 -8.55
N SER A 49 -3.27 2.97 -8.53
CA SER A 49 -3.69 4.37 -8.69
C SER A 49 -3.89 4.78 -10.16
N HIS A 50 -3.67 3.87 -11.12
CA HIS A 50 -3.70 4.15 -12.56
C HIS A 50 -2.70 5.26 -12.97
N GLY A 51 -1.52 5.26 -12.36
CA GLY A 51 -0.46 6.23 -12.61
C GLY A 51 -0.66 7.60 -11.95
N ALA A 52 -1.69 7.77 -11.11
CA ALA A 52 -1.90 9.04 -10.40
C ALA A 52 -0.88 9.27 -9.28
N LEU A 53 -0.31 8.20 -8.71
CA LEU A 53 0.70 8.23 -7.65
C LEU A 53 1.88 7.35 -8.05
N GLU A 54 3.11 7.83 -7.87
CA GLU A 54 4.33 7.08 -8.23
C GLU A 54 5.05 6.48 -7.00
N SER A 55 4.89 7.10 -5.83
CA SER A 55 5.58 6.73 -4.60
C SER A 55 4.69 6.89 -3.37
N VAL A 56 5.04 6.17 -2.30
CA VAL A 56 4.52 6.40 -0.96
C VAL A 56 5.60 6.06 0.08
N THR A 57 5.66 6.83 1.18
CA THR A 57 6.40 6.42 2.37
C THR A 57 5.44 5.92 3.44
N LEU A 58 5.78 4.80 4.08
CA LEU A 58 4.91 4.17 5.07
C LEU A 58 5.00 4.82 6.46
N TYR A 59 6.11 5.51 6.75
CA TYR A 59 6.44 6.00 8.10
C TYR A 59 6.70 7.52 8.17
N SER A 60 6.48 8.27 7.09
CA SER A 60 6.61 9.74 7.08
C SER A 60 5.31 10.41 6.67
N ILE A 61 4.96 11.48 7.39
CA ILE A 61 3.88 12.40 7.00
C ILE A 61 4.40 13.54 6.11
N MET A 62 5.72 13.76 6.09
CA MET A 62 6.35 14.92 5.46
C MET A 62 6.80 14.65 4.02
N GLU A 63 6.93 13.38 3.64
CA GLU A 63 7.50 12.95 2.36
C GLU A 63 6.62 11.86 1.77
N ASP A 64 6.00 12.14 0.63
CA ASP A 64 5.05 11.25 -0.08
C ASP A 64 4.10 10.47 0.84
N PRO A 65 3.28 11.16 1.66
CA PRO A 65 2.38 10.50 2.59
C PRO A 65 1.27 9.74 1.86
N MET A 66 0.73 8.72 2.51
CA MET A 66 -0.45 7.99 2.01
C MET A 66 -1.65 8.92 1.83
N THR A 67 -2.36 8.79 0.71
CA THR A 67 -3.55 9.57 0.39
C THR A 67 -4.78 9.11 1.19
N SER A 68 -5.84 9.90 1.17
CA SER A 68 -7.10 9.61 1.85
C SER A 68 -8.29 9.64 0.90
N CYS A 69 -9.24 8.72 1.09
CA CYS A 69 -10.46 8.61 0.30
C CYS A 69 -11.64 9.45 0.86
N GLY A 70 -11.79 9.58 2.18
CA GLY A 70 -12.85 10.38 2.82
C GLY A 70 -13.59 9.70 3.99
N CYS A 71 -13.23 8.47 4.35
CA CYS A 71 -13.68 7.77 5.56
C CYS A 71 -12.52 7.53 6.53
#